data_AF-A0A1U8AY12-F1
#
_entry.id   AF-A0A1U8AY12-F1
#
_cell.length_a   1.000
_cell.length_b   1.000
_cell.length_c   1.000
_cell.angle_alpha   90.00
_cell.angle_beta   90.00
_cell.angle_gamma   90.00
#
_symmetry.space_group_name_H-M   'P 1'
#
loop_
_entity.id
_entity.type
_entity.pdbx_description
1 polymer ?
#
loop_
_entity_poly.entity_id
_entity_poly.type
_entity_poly.pdbx_seq_one_letter_code
_entity_poly.pdbx_strand_id
1 'polypeptide(L)'
;MQRLGDFKLPHFFNYPPYFTLQPIRETREKQVQLWKELILDYCRTQKIFVIGLEEEFPLFSNPVIERSLSHEAKEAFLSALVSEGRAEWMDRGHKRCLILWLRIQDWADCILRFAKDNGLEDTVMTVEEIRSGIESRGTELHGMDRTVLMRALKLLEQKGKVAIFKGASTDDEGVKFSL
;
A
#
# COMPACT_ATOMS: atom_id res chain seq x y z
N MET A 1 12.62 22.69 3.04
CA MET A 1 11.51 21.74 2.77
C MET A 1 11.67 20.61 3.76
N GLN A 2 10.67 20.37 4.61
CA GLN A 2 10.70 19.32 5.63
C GLN A 2 10.78 17.93 4.97
N ARG A 3 11.39 16.96 5.65
CA ARG A 3 11.51 15.59 5.16
C ARG A 3 11.19 14.58 6.26
N LEU A 4 10.74 13.40 5.85
CA LEU A 4 10.66 12.19 6.66
C LEU A 4 11.57 11.15 6.01
N GLY A 5 12.76 10.95 6.58
CA GLY A 5 13.84 10.25 5.88
C GLY A 5 14.18 10.95 4.56
N ASP A 6 14.15 10.19 3.46
CA ASP A 6 14.37 10.71 2.10
C ASP A 6 13.11 11.29 1.44
N PHE A 7 11.94 11.10 2.05
CA PHE A 7 10.67 11.60 1.50
C PHE A 7 10.52 13.11 1.74
N LYS A 8 10.29 13.87 0.66
CA LYS A 8 10.08 15.32 0.74
C LYS A 8 8.62 15.63 1.03
N LEU A 9 8.36 16.31 2.14
CA LEU A 9 7.01 16.70 2.51
C LEU A 9 6.55 17.93 1.71
N PRO A 10 5.27 17.97 1.29
CA PRO A 10 4.72 19.11 0.58
C PRO A 10 4.61 20.34 1.49
N HIS A 11 4.58 21.54 0.89
CA HIS A 11 4.56 22.79 1.65
C HIS A 11 3.36 22.91 2.59
N PHE A 12 2.18 22.44 2.16
CA PHE A 12 0.96 22.46 2.98
C PHE A 12 1.05 21.58 4.23
N PHE A 13 2.01 20.66 4.32
CA PHE A 13 2.24 19.86 5.53
C PHE A 13 2.69 20.71 6.72
N ASN A 14 3.17 21.94 6.51
CA ASN A 14 3.48 22.89 7.57
C ASN A 14 2.37 23.93 7.81
N TYR A 15 1.17 23.70 7.27
CA TYR A 15 0.02 24.57 7.50
C TYR A 15 -0.85 24.00 8.63
N PRO A 16 -0.91 24.63 9.83
CA PRO A 16 -1.60 24.04 10.99
C PRO A 16 -3.05 23.61 10.76
N PRO A 17 -3.89 24.36 10.02
CA PRO A 17 -5.27 23.92 9.71
C PRO A 17 -5.34 22.62 8.92
N TYR A 18 -4.28 22.23 8.19
CA TYR A 18 -4.25 20.96 7.45
C TYR A 18 -4.42 19.73 8.35
N PHE A 19 -4.03 19.83 9.63
CA PHE A 19 -4.15 18.77 10.64
C PHE A 19 -5.47 18.81 11.42
N THR A 20 -6.41 19.68 11.05
CA THR A 20 -7.74 19.77 11.67
C THR A 20 -8.79 19.56 10.60
N LEU A 21 -9.74 18.65 10.85
CA LEU A 21 -10.80 18.34 9.88
C LEU A 21 -11.61 19.61 9.58
N GLN A 22 -11.62 20.03 8.32
CA GLN A 22 -12.19 21.33 7.95
C GLN A 22 -13.73 21.30 8.03
N PRO A 23 -14.37 22.32 8.64
CA PRO A 23 -15.83 22.34 8.80
C PRO A 23 -16.55 22.68 7.49
N ILE A 24 -15.90 23.50 6.64
CA ILE A 24 -16.46 23.92 5.35
C ILE A 24 -16.29 22.77 4.35
N ARG A 25 -17.40 22.34 3.73
CA ARG A 25 -17.44 21.18 2.83
C ARG A 25 -16.41 21.26 1.69
N GLU A 26 -16.39 22.36 0.94
CA GLU A 26 -15.51 22.50 -0.22
C GLU A 26 -14.02 22.47 0.20
N THR A 27 -13.69 23.11 1.33
CA THR A 27 -12.34 23.07 1.91
C THR A 27 -11.98 21.67 2.38
N ARG A 28 -12.94 20.95 3.00
CA ARG A 28 -12.76 19.58 3.44
C ARG A 28 -12.53 18.63 2.27
N GLU A 29 -13.25 18.78 1.17
CA GLU A 29 -13.06 17.98 -0.04
C GLU A 29 -11.62 18.15 -0.59
N LYS A 30 -11.12 19.38 -0.66
CA LYS A 30 -9.73 19.66 -1.05
C LYS A 30 -8.72 19.07 -0.04
N GLN A 31 -8.96 19.24 1.25
CA GLN A 31 -8.12 18.66 2.31
C GLN A 31 -8.04 17.14 2.21
N VAL A 32 -9.18 16.46 2.04
CA VAL A 32 -9.26 15.00 1.89
C VAL A 32 -8.47 14.56 0.66
N GLN A 33 -8.60 15.26 -0.47
CA GLN A 33 -7.83 14.94 -1.68
C GLN A 33 -6.32 15.01 -1.44
N LEU A 34 -5.83 16.07 -0.80
CA LEU A 34 -4.41 16.24 -0.46
C LEU A 34 -3.91 15.14 0.49
N TRP A 35 -4.71 14.74 1.48
CA TRP A 35 -4.35 13.65 2.40
C TRP A 35 -4.28 12.31 1.68
N LYS A 36 -5.24 12.00 0.81
CA LYS A 36 -5.22 10.76 0.02
C LYS A 36 -3.95 10.66 -0.83
N GLU A 37 -3.62 11.72 -1.57
CA GLU A 37 -2.42 11.76 -2.42
C GLU A 37 -1.14 11.60 -1.60
N LEU A 38 -1.02 12.34 -0.49
CA LEU A 38 0.14 12.29 0.39
C LEU A 38 0.32 10.91 1.03
N ILE A 39 -0.77 10.30 1.53
CA ILE A 39 -0.73 8.95 2.14
C ILE A 39 -0.28 7.93 1.10
N LEU A 40 -0.89 7.91 -0.09
CA LEU A 40 -0.56 6.94 -1.13
C LEU A 40 0.89 7.06 -1.60
N ASP A 41 1.38 8.28 -1.80
CA ASP A 41 2.76 8.53 -2.25
C ASP A 41 3.79 8.16 -1.18
N TYR A 42 3.53 8.53 0.07
CA TYR A 42 4.39 8.15 1.20
C TYR A 42 4.43 6.64 1.40
N CYS A 43 3.27 5.98 1.44
CA CYS A 43 3.17 4.53 1.56
C CYS A 43 3.89 3.80 0.42
N ARG A 44 3.75 4.26 -0.82
CA ARG A 44 4.49 3.72 -1.96
C ARG A 44 5.99 3.85 -1.78
N THR A 45 6.46 5.06 -1.44
CA THR A 45 7.90 5.36 -1.33
C THR A 45 8.56 4.60 -0.18
N GLN A 46 7.87 4.49 0.95
CA GLN A 46 8.38 3.81 2.15
C GLN A 46 7.99 2.32 2.21
N LYS A 47 7.29 1.79 1.19
CA LYS A 47 6.76 0.42 1.14
C LYS A 47 5.90 0.05 2.36
N ILE A 48 5.09 0.99 2.85
CA ILE A 48 4.19 0.80 4.00
C ILE A 48 2.80 0.42 3.49
N PHE A 49 2.44 -0.85 3.66
CA PHE A 49 1.14 -1.38 3.20
C PHE A 49 0.03 -1.29 4.24
N VAL A 50 0.35 -1.16 5.53
CA VAL A 50 -0.65 -1.19 6.60
C VAL A 50 -0.50 0.04 7.47
N ILE A 51 -1.62 0.72 7.73
CA ILE A 51 -1.70 1.83 8.68
C ILE A 51 -2.65 1.42 9.80
N GLY A 52 -2.17 1.43 11.05
CA GLY A 52 -3.01 1.33 12.24
C GLY A 52 -3.49 2.71 12.71
N LEU A 53 -4.76 2.84 13.10
CA LEU A 53 -5.30 4.11 13.64
C LEU A 53 -4.69 4.47 14.99
N GLU A 54 -4.43 3.45 15.81
CA GLU A 54 -3.85 3.54 17.16
C GLU A 54 -2.32 3.43 17.16
N GLU A 55 -1.72 3.15 16.00
CA GLU A 55 -0.27 3.02 15.84
C GLU A 55 0.34 4.36 15.43
N GLU A 56 1.63 4.54 15.71
CA GLU A 56 2.35 5.71 15.22
C GLU A 56 2.52 5.63 13.71
N PHE A 57 2.02 6.66 13.01
CA PHE A 57 2.23 6.83 11.58
C PHE A 57 2.81 8.22 11.31
N PRO A 58 4.01 8.34 10.70
CA PRO A 58 4.74 9.60 10.60
C PRO A 58 3.98 10.76 9.96
N LEU A 59 3.04 10.49 9.06
CA LEU A 59 2.24 11.56 8.43
C LEU A 59 1.15 12.13 9.34
N PHE A 60 0.74 11.42 10.39
CA PHE A 60 -0.38 11.86 11.25
C PHE A 60 0.05 12.81 12.38
N SER A 61 1.35 13.09 12.50
CA SER A 61 1.92 14.06 13.43
C SER A 61 2.98 14.89 12.74
N ASN A 62 2.94 16.20 12.96
CA ASN A 62 3.99 17.12 12.57
C ASN A 62 4.49 17.87 13.82
N PRO A 63 5.60 17.40 14.42
CA PRO A 63 6.20 18.06 15.59
C PRO A 63 6.67 19.49 15.32
N VAL A 64 7.02 19.84 14.08
CA VAL A 64 7.55 21.18 13.72
C VAL A 64 6.53 22.29 13.95
N ILE A 65 5.24 21.98 13.75
CA ILE A 65 4.13 22.91 13.96
C ILE A 65 3.26 22.52 15.15
N GLU A 66 3.69 21.51 15.92
CA GLU A 66 3.00 20.97 17.10
C GLU A 66 1.54 20.57 16.79
N ARG A 67 1.34 19.84 15.69
CA ARG A 67 0.00 19.35 15.29
C ARG A 67 -0.02 17.87 15.03
N SER A 68 -1.13 17.24 15.42
CA SER A 68 -1.43 15.85 15.12
C SER A 68 -2.89 15.72 14.71
N LEU A 69 -3.19 14.73 13.86
CA LEU A 69 -4.56 14.38 13.50
C LEU A 69 -5.27 13.75 14.70
N SER A 70 -6.55 14.13 14.89
CA SER A 70 -7.45 13.40 15.79
C SER A 70 -7.77 12.01 15.21
N HIS A 71 -8.22 11.08 16.07
CA HIS A 71 -8.69 9.76 15.63
C HIS A 71 -9.78 9.88 14.55
N GLU A 72 -10.76 10.76 14.75
CA GLU A 72 -11.82 11.05 13.78
C GLU A 72 -11.25 11.48 12.41
N ALA A 73 -10.26 12.37 12.39
CA ALA A 73 -9.66 12.82 11.14
C ALA A 73 -8.89 11.69 10.43
N LYS A 74 -8.12 10.88 11.18
CA LYS A 74 -7.42 9.71 10.64
C LYS A 74 -8.40 8.75 9.99
N GLU A 75 -9.47 8.38 10.70
CA GLU A 75 -10.50 7.47 10.22
C GLU A 75 -11.22 8.04 8.98
N ALA A 76 -11.54 9.33 8.97
CA ALA A 76 -12.18 9.99 7.84
C ALA A 76 -11.32 9.93 6.56
N PHE A 77 -10.02 10.23 6.66
CA PHE A 77 -9.12 10.22 5.50
C PHE A 77 -8.86 8.80 4.98
N LEU A 78 -8.69 7.82 5.87
CA LEU A 78 -8.56 6.41 5.47
C LEU A 78 -9.87 5.88 4.87
N SER A 79 -11.02 6.22 5.44
CA SER A 79 -12.33 5.84 4.89
C SER A 79 -12.55 6.41 3.48
N ALA A 80 -12.05 7.62 3.20
CA ALA A 80 -12.10 8.20 1.86
C ALA A 80 -11.24 7.43 0.84
N LEU A 81 -10.09 6.89 1.26
CA LEU A 81 -9.31 5.96 0.41
C LEU A 81 -10.09 4.66 0.17
N VAL A 82 -10.75 4.14 1.21
CA VAL A 82 -11.54 2.90 1.12
C VAL A 82 -12.71 3.07 0.15
N SER A 83 -13.44 4.20 0.20
CA SER A 83 -14.55 4.45 -0.71
C SER A 83 -14.13 4.55 -2.19
N GLU A 84 -12.86 4.82 -2.46
CA GLU A 84 -12.29 4.88 -3.82
C GLU A 84 -11.59 3.58 -4.25
N GLY A 85 -11.64 2.54 -3.40
CA GLY A 85 -10.94 1.27 -3.64
C GLY A 85 -9.41 1.42 -3.64
N ARG A 86 -8.89 2.42 -2.91
CA ARG A 86 -7.46 2.71 -2.73
C ARG A 86 -6.94 2.28 -1.36
N ALA A 87 -7.81 1.77 -0.51
CA ALA A 87 -7.48 1.10 0.73
C ALA A 87 -8.61 0.14 1.13
N GLU A 88 -8.37 -0.73 2.12
CA GLU A 88 -9.36 -1.64 2.66
C GLU A 88 -9.18 -1.82 4.17
N TRP A 89 -10.27 -1.79 4.94
CA TRP A 89 -10.23 -2.12 6.36
C TRP A 89 -9.95 -3.61 6.55
N MET A 90 -8.98 -3.93 7.41
CA MET A 90 -8.55 -5.31 7.68
C MET A 90 -9.37 -5.99 8.77
N ASP A 91 -10.18 -5.24 9.50
CA ASP A 91 -10.98 -5.72 10.61
C ASP A 91 -12.31 -4.94 10.71
N ARG A 92 -13.32 -5.56 11.35
CA ARG A 92 -14.65 -4.97 11.53
C ARG A 92 -14.64 -3.72 12.42
N GLY A 93 -13.61 -3.53 13.23
CA GLY A 93 -13.45 -2.37 14.10
C GLY A 93 -12.67 -1.22 13.45
N HIS A 94 -12.34 -1.32 12.16
CA HIS A 94 -11.57 -0.33 11.40
C HIS A 94 -10.25 0.07 12.06
N LYS A 95 -9.59 -0.84 12.78
CA LYS A 95 -8.35 -0.53 13.52
C LYS A 95 -7.14 -0.44 12.59
N ARG A 96 -7.10 -1.28 11.55
CA ARG A 96 -6.01 -1.32 10.58
C ARG A 96 -6.53 -1.24 9.15
N CYS A 97 -5.84 -0.47 8.33
CA CYS A 97 -6.17 -0.22 6.94
C CYS A 97 -5.03 -0.70 6.04
N LEU A 98 -5.35 -1.58 5.09
CA LEU A 98 -4.46 -2.00 4.02
C LEU A 98 -4.49 -0.95 2.90
N ILE A 99 -3.35 -0.38 2.55
CA ILE A 99 -3.20 0.67 1.54
C ILE A 99 -2.89 0.06 0.18
N LEU A 100 -3.61 0.52 -0.85
CA LEU A 100 -3.52 0.03 -2.23
C LEU A 100 -3.11 1.17 -3.18
N TRP A 101 -1.83 1.57 -3.15
CA TRP A 101 -1.30 2.57 -4.10
C TRP A 101 -1.26 2.08 -5.54
N LEU A 102 -1.24 0.76 -5.74
CA LEU A 102 -1.65 0.10 -6.97
C LEU A 102 -2.84 -0.80 -6.65
N ARG A 103 -3.79 -0.92 -7.58
CA ARG A 103 -4.91 -1.86 -7.39
C ARG A 103 -4.39 -3.29 -7.53
N ILE A 104 -5.13 -4.26 -7.01
CA ILE A 104 -4.78 -5.68 -7.13
C ILE A 104 -4.60 -6.11 -8.60
N GLN A 105 -5.38 -5.53 -9.53
CA GLN A 105 -5.23 -5.78 -10.96
C GLN A 105 -3.91 -5.24 -11.51
N ASP A 106 -3.54 -4.02 -11.14
CA ASP A 106 -2.27 -3.41 -11.56
C ASP A 106 -1.07 -4.19 -10.99
N TRP A 107 -1.18 -4.66 -9.75
CA TRP A 107 -0.18 -5.56 -9.14
C TRP A 107 -0.06 -6.89 -9.88
N ALA A 108 -1.19 -7.48 -10.29
CA ALA A 108 -1.19 -8.70 -11.09
C ALA A 108 -0.44 -8.49 -12.41
N ASP A 109 -0.64 -7.34 -13.08
CA ASP A 109 0.10 -7.00 -14.30
C ASP A 109 1.59 -6.78 -14.03
N CYS A 110 1.97 -6.15 -12.91
CA CYS A 110 3.36 -6.03 -12.48
C CYS A 110 4.03 -7.40 -12.27
N ILE A 111 3.32 -8.35 -11.65
CA ILE A 111 3.80 -9.71 -11.40
C ILE A 111 4.04 -10.46 -12.72
N LEU A 112 3.11 -10.37 -13.68
CA LEU A 112 3.30 -11.01 -14.99
C LEU A 112 4.48 -10.40 -15.75
N ARG A 113 4.65 -9.08 -15.70
CA ARG A 113 5.79 -8.40 -16.31
C ARG A 113 7.10 -8.84 -15.66
N PHE A 114 7.14 -8.90 -14.33
CA PHE A 114 8.29 -9.40 -13.58
C PHE A 114 8.70 -10.81 -14.02
N ALA A 115 7.74 -11.74 -14.13
CA ALA A 115 8.02 -13.10 -14.55
C ALA A 115 8.57 -13.16 -15.98
N LYS A 116 8.01 -12.36 -16.89
CA LYS A 116 8.48 -12.27 -18.28
C LYS A 116 9.88 -11.66 -18.40
N ASP A 117 10.11 -10.53 -17.73
CA ASP A 117 11.38 -9.78 -17.82
C ASP A 117 12.56 -10.58 -17.24
N ASN A 118 12.30 -11.52 -16.33
CA ASN A 118 13.31 -12.41 -15.75
C ASN A 118 13.34 -13.82 -16.36
N GLY A 119 12.53 -14.10 -17.39
CA GLY A 119 12.51 -15.43 -18.04
C GLY A 119 12.05 -16.56 -17.12
N LEU A 120 11.13 -16.27 -16.20
CA LEU A 120 10.62 -17.20 -15.18
C LEU A 120 9.44 -18.05 -15.67
N GLU A 121 9.20 -18.03 -16.98
CA GLU A 121 8.20 -18.85 -17.67
C GLU A 121 8.47 -20.33 -17.40
N ASP A 122 7.43 -21.08 -17.04
CA ASP A 122 7.52 -22.50 -16.65
C ASP A 122 8.37 -22.84 -15.41
N THR A 123 8.96 -21.84 -14.74
CA THR A 123 9.65 -22.03 -13.46
C THR A 123 8.69 -21.92 -12.27
N VAL A 124 9.05 -22.55 -11.17
CA VAL A 124 8.35 -22.41 -9.88
C VAL A 124 9.17 -21.47 -9.01
N MET A 125 8.51 -20.42 -8.50
CA MET A 125 9.07 -19.54 -7.47
C MET A 125 8.22 -19.62 -6.20
N THR A 126 8.84 -19.45 -5.05
CA THR A 126 8.11 -19.24 -3.80
C THR A 126 7.56 -17.82 -3.72
N VAL A 127 6.50 -17.64 -2.94
CA VAL A 127 5.94 -16.31 -2.62
C VAL A 127 7.00 -15.40 -2.00
N GLU A 128 7.91 -15.94 -1.18
CA GLU A 128 8.97 -15.14 -0.54
C GLU A 128 10.08 -14.73 -1.51
N GLU A 129 10.44 -15.55 -2.50
CA GLU A 129 11.39 -15.16 -3.56
C GLU A 129 10.84 -13.99 -4.40
N ILE A 130 9.54 -13.97 -4.70
CA ILE A 130 8.92 -12.85 -5.42
C ILE A 130 9.01 -11.54 -4.62
N ARG A 131 8.91 -11.61 -3.28
CA ARG A 131 8.90 -10.43 -2.39
C ARG A 131 10.29 -9.97 -1.98
N SER A 132 11.23 -10.89 -1.83
CA SER A 132 12.51 -10.64 -1.15
C SER A 132 13.72 -11.21 -1.88
N GLY A 133 13.50 -12.00 -2.94
CA GLY A 133 14.55 -12.60 -3.76
C GLY A 133 15.34 -11.58 -4.57
N ILE A 134 16.40 -12.04 -5.22
CA ILE A 134 17.37 -11.20 -5.92
C ILE A 134 16.73 -10.51 -7.12
N GLU A 135 15.91 -11.24 -7.87
CA GLU A 135 15.21 -10.83 -9.07
C GLU A 135 14.23 -9.67 -8.76
N SER A 136 13.62 -9.68 -7.56
CA SER A 136 12.66 -8.65 -7.16
C SER A 136 13.32 -7.29 -6.88
N ARG A 137 14.63 -7.25 -6.57
CA ARG A 137 15.32 -6.03 -6.11
C ARG A 137 15.23 -4.92 -7.15
N GLY A 138 14.92 -3.71 -6.68
CA GLY A 138 14.74 -2.54 -7.56
C GLY A 138 13.40 -2.49 -8.29
N THR A 139 12.55 -3.52 -8.15
CA THR A 139 11.19 -3.51 -8.68
C THR A 139 10.17 -3.04 -7.63
N GLU A 140 8.93 -2.82 -8.06
CA GLU A 140 7.84 -2.50 -7.15
C GLU A 140 7.45 -3.66 -6.23
N LEU A 141 7.77 -4.91 -6.61
CA LEU A 141 7.43 -6.15 -5.88
C LEU A 141 8.34 -6.39 -4.66
N HIS A 142 9.54 -5.80 -4.64
CA HIS A 142 10.44 -5.95 -3.50
C HIS A 142 9.82 -5.33 -2.24
N GLY A 143 9.77 -6.11 -1.15
CA GLY A 143 9.16 -5.71 0.10
C GLY A 143 7.63 -5.61 0.04
N MET A 144 6.99 -6.14 -1.01
CA MET A 144 5.53 -6.13 -1.13
C MET A 144 4.87 -6.86 0.05
N ASP A 145 3.71 -6.39 0.50
CA ASP A 145 2.94 -7.10 1.52
C ASP A 145 2.43 -8.45 0.99
N ARG A 146 2.55 -9.49 1.82
CA ARG A 146 2.18 -10.86 1.46
C ARG A 146 0.69 -10.98 1.12
N THR A 147 -0.18 -10.26 1.83
CA THR A 147 -1.63 -10.30 1.60
C THR A 147 -1.96 -9.73 0.23
N VAL A 148 -1.35 -8.59 -0.12
CA VAL A 148 -1.54 -7.97 -1.45
C VAL A 148 -1.02 -8.90 -2.55
N LEU A 149 0.16 -9.48 -2.38
CA LEU A 149 0.74 -10.39 -3.37
C LEU A 149 -0.16 -11.60 -3.59
N MET A 150 -0.59 -12.27 -2.51
CA MET A 150 -1.46 -13.45 -2.62
C MET A 150 -2.80 -13.14 -3.27
N ARG A 151 -3.35 -11.94 -3.07
CA ARG A 151 -4.59 -11.51 -3.76
C ARG A 151 -4.37 -11.33 -5.25
N ALA A 152 -3.25 -10.72 -5.65
CA ALA A 152 -2.90 -10.56 -7.06
C ALA A 152 -2.61 -11.92 -7.72
N LEU A 153 -1.90 -12.82 -7.04
CA LEU A 153 -1.66 -14.18 -7.52
C LEU A 153 -2.96 -14.99 -7.69
N LYS A 154 -3.88 -14.93 -6.72
CA LYS A 154 -5.20 -15.59 -6.84
C LYS A 154 -6.01 -15.05 -8.02
N LEU A 155 -5.93 -13.75 -8.29
CA LEU A 155 -6.55 -13.16 -9.48
C LEU A 155 -5.92 -13.71 -10.77
N LEU A 156 -4.60 -13.89 -10.81
CA LEU A 156 -3.90 -14.47 -11.95
C LEU A 156 -4.22 -15.97 -12.12
N GLU A 157 -4.37 -16.70 -11.03
CA GLU A 157 -4.74 -18.11 -11.02
C GLU A 157 -6.14 -18.31 -11.61
N GLN A 158 -7.10 -17.47 -11.22
CA GLN A 158 -8.45 -17.46 -11.82
C GLN A 158 -8.43 -17.15 -13.33
N LYS A 159 -7.43 -16.41 -13.81
CA LYS A 159 -7.20 -16.12 -15.23
C LYS A 159 -6.38 -17.21 -15.94
N GLY A 160 -5.99 -18.28 -15.24
CA GLY A 160 -5.17 -19.36 -15.78
C GLY A 160 -3.73 -18.97 -16.10
N LYS A 161 -3.22 -17.86 -15.54
CA LYS A 161 -1.88 -17.33 -15.81
C LYS A 161 -0.81 -17.81 -14.84
N VAL A 162 -1.23 -18.27 -13.66
CA VAL A 162 -0.36 -18.92 -12.68
C VAL A 162 -1.05 -20.13 -12.08
N ALA A 163 -0.28 -21.03 -11.49
CA ALA A 163 -0.77 -22.08 -10.60
C ALA A 163 -0.11 -21.94 -9.23
N ILE A 164 -0.90 -21.90 -8.16
CA ILE A 164 -0.40 -21.78 -6.79
C ILE A 164 -0.37 -23.17 -6.14
N PHE A 165 0.77 -23.53 -5.58
CA PHE A 165 1.00 -24.79 -4.87
C PHE A 165 1.12 -24.52 -3.38
N LYS A 166 0.38 -25.29 -2.57
CA LYS A 166 0.54 -25.23 -1.12
C LYS A 166 1.76 -26.06 -0.72
N GLY A 167 2.70 -25.44 -0.03
CA GLY A 167 3.81 -26.14 0.61
C GLY A 167 3.44 -26.65 2.00
N ALA A 168 4.45 -27.13 2.74
CA ALA A 168 4.29 -27.61 4.11
C ALA A 168 3.99 -26.47 5.10
N SER A 169 4.50 -25.26 4.80
CA SER A 169 4.21 -24.02 5.52
C SER A 169 3.71 -22.91 4.57
N THR A 170 3.30 -21.77 5.12
CA THR A 170 2.92 -20.59 4.32
C THR A 170 4.07 -20.00 3.53
N ASP A 171 5.31 -20.22 3.98
CA ASP A 171 6.52 -19.69 3.34
C ASP A 171 6.95 -20.59 2.18
N ASP A 172 6.44 -21.82 2.15
CA ASP A 172 6.67 -22.82 1.10
C ASP A 172 5.58 -22.78 0.00
N GLU A 173 4.71 -21.77 -0.02
CA GLU A 173 3.73 -21.61 -1.11
C GLU A 173 4.47 -21.28 -2.42
N GLY A 174 4.35 -22.19 -3.39
CA GLY A 174 4.98 -22.07 -4.71
C GLY A 174 4.02 -21.48 -5.75
N VAL A 175 4.58 -20.82 -6.75
CA VAL A 175 3.87 -20.19 -7.86
C VAL A 175 4.55 -20.62 -9.16
N LYS A 176 3.84 -21.31 -10.04
CA LYS A 176 4.29 -21.56 -11.42
C LYS A 176 3.65 -20.53 -12.34
N PHE A 177 4.45 -19.90 -13.18
CA PHE A 177 3.97 -18.99 -14.22
C PHE A 177 3.67 -19.74 -15.52
N SER A 178 2.46 -19.53 -16.06
CA SER A 178 1.95 -20.13 -17.30
C SER A 178 1.64 -19.02 -18.31
N LEU A 179 2.63 -18.16 -18.57
CA LEU A 179 2.49 -16.89 -19.31
C LEU A 179 1.97 -17.08 -20.75
#